data_AF-A0A8J6MQI0-F1
#
_entry.id   AF-A0A8J6MQI0-F1
#
_cell.length_a   1.000
_cell.length_b   1.000
_cell.length_c   1.000
_cell.angle_alpha   90.00
_cell.angle_beta   90.00
_cell.angle_gamma   90.00
#
_symmetry.space_group_name_H-M   'P 1'
#
loop_
_entity.id
_entity.type
_entity.pdbx_description
1 polymer ?
#
loop_
_entity_poly.entity_id
_entity_poly.type
_entity_poly.pdbx_seq_one_letter_code
_entity_poly.pdbx_strand_id
1 'polypeptide(L)' 'MNNLSETLGFDWKLLIPVIAIELILIIVAIIDLIRIDKSRVKGAKWVWAFVIIGIQMFGPIAYFVAGRRND' A
#
# COMPACT_ATOMS: atom_id res chain seq x y z
N MET A 1 -13.49 -10.15 -29.08
CA MET A 1 -12.35 -9.34 -28.61
C MET A 1 -12.89 -7.93 -28.42
N ASN A 2 -12.81 -7.36 -27.22
CA ASN A 2 -13.65 -6.23 -26.81
C ASN A 2 -13.22 -4.93 -27.52
N ASN A 3 -14.14 -4.32 -28.28
CA ASN A 3 -13.96 -3.04 -29.01
C ASN A 3 -13.74 -1.80 -28.11
N LEU A 4 -13.54 -2.00 -26.80
CA LEU A 4 -13.42 -0.93 -25.80
C LEU A 4 -11.99 -0.39 -25.65
N SER A 5 -10.97 -1.17 -26.05
CA SER A 5 -9.57 -0.69 -26.05
C SER A 5 -9.23 0.15 -27.28
N GLU A 6 -9.86 -0.13 -28.43
CA GLU A 6 -9.67 0.62 -29.67
C GLU A 6 -10.30 2.02 -29.63
N THR A 7 -11.36 2.20 -28.84
CA THR A 7 -12.07 3.49 -28.74
C THR A 7 -11.47 4.46 -27.73
N LEU A 8 -10.72 3.96 -26.73
CA LEU A 8 -10.14 4.76 -25.65
C LEU A 8 -8.62 4.91 -25.74
N GLY A 9 -7.94 4.13 -26.60
CA GLY A 9 -6.48 4.20 -26.81
C GLY A 9 -5.62 3.86 -25.58
N PHE A 10 -6.23 3.37 -24.49
CA PHE A 10 -5.54 3.09 -23.23
C PHE A 10 -5.45 1.58 -22.99
N ASP A 11 -4.21 1.06 -22.93
CA ASP A 11 -3.98 -0.35 -22.59
C ASP A 11 -3.92 -0.54 -21.08
N TRP A 12 -5.02 -1.05 -20.52
CA TRP A 12 -5.17 -1.40 -19.10
C TRP A 12 -4.08 -2.36 -18.59
N LYS A 13 -3.41 -3.11 -19.47
CA LYS A 13 -2.30 -4.00 -19.09
C LYS A 13 -1.10 -3.23 -18.52
N LEU A 14 -0.93 -1.96 -18.85
CA LEU A 14 0.14 -1.11 -18.29
C LEU A 14 -0.06 -0.81 -16.79
N LEU A 15 -1.29 -0.92 -16.28
CA LEU A 15 -1.58 -0.72 -14.86
C LEU A 15 -1.31 -1.97 -14.01
N ILE A 16 -1.29 -3.16 -14.62
CA ILE A 16 -1.02 -4.43 -13.94
C ILE A 16 0.25 -4.37 -13.08
N PRO A 17 1.43 -3.94 -13.58
CA PRO A 17 2.64 -3.88 -12.76
C PRO A 17 2.52 -2.90 -11.59
N VAL A 18 1.86 -1.76 -11.79
CA VAL A 18 1.67 -0.75 -10.74
C VAL A 18 0.78 -1.31 -9.62
N ILE A 19 -0.34 -1.94 -9.98
CA ILE A 19 -1.25 -2.57 -9.02
C ILE A 19 -0.56 -3.74 -8.30
N ALA A 20 0.25 -4.52 -9.00
CA ALA A 20 1.01 -5.62 -8.38
C ALA A 20 2.00 -5.11 -7.33
N ILE A 21 2.75 -4.05 -7.63
CA ILE A 21 3.67 -3.41 -6.66
C ILE A 21 2.89 -2.87 -5.47
N GLU A 22 1.76 -2.21 -5.71
CA GLU A 22 0.92 -1.67 -4.66
C GLU A 22 0.38 -2.75 -3.72
N LEU A 23 -0.12 -3.87 -4.27
CA LEU A 23 -0.60 -5.00 -3.48
C LEU A 23 0.51 -5.61 -2.63
N ILE A 24 1.71 -5.78 -3.21
CA ILE A 24 2.88 -6.25 -2.47
C ILE A 24 3.21 -5.29 -1.33
N LEU A 25 3.19 -3.98 -1.59
CA LEU A 25 3.53 -2.96 -0.61
C LEU A 25 2.53 -2.95 0.56
N ILE A 26 1.23 -3.05 0.28
CA ILE A 26 0.18 -3.17 1.30
C ILE A 26 0.40 -4.43 2.14
N ILE A 27 0.61 -5.60 1.51
CA ILE A 27 0.81 -6.87 2.22
C ILE A 27 2.03 -6.78 3.14
N VAL A 28 3.17 -6.28 2.63
CA VAL A 28 4.39 -6.12 3.41
C VAL A 28 4.16 -5.13 4.56
N ALA A 29 3.47 -4.02 4.33
CA ALA A 29 3.16 -3.03 5.38
C ALA A 29 2.29 -3.60 6.49
N ILE A 30 1.24 -4.36 6.14
CA ILE A 30 0.37 -5.00 7.12
C ILE A 30 1.13 -6.08 7.91
N ILE A 31 1.90 -6.93 7.23
CA ILE A 31 2.70 -7.97 7.89
C ILE A 31 3.72 -7.33 8.85
N ASP A 32 4.41 -6.28 8.40
CA ASP A 32 5.35 -5.52 9.23
C ASP A 32 4.64 -4.90 10.44
N LEU A 33 3.50 -4.24 10.25
CA LEU A 33 2.71 -3.63 11.33
C LEU A 33 2.22 -4.65 12.37
N ILE A 34 1.86 -5.86 11.95
CA ILE A 34 1.45 -6.92 12.86
C ILE A 34 2.66 -7.43 13.65
N ARG A 35 3.79 -7.67 12.97
CA ARG A 35 4.99 -8.30 13.56
C ARG A 35 5.81 -7.37 14.46
N ILE A 36 5.90 -6.09 14.13
CA ILE A 36 6.74 -5.13 14.85
C ILE A 36 6.24 -4.90 16.28
N ASP A 37 7.11 -4.63 17.25
CA ASP A 37 6.66 -4.32 18.61
C ASP A 37 5.88 -3.01 18.68
N LYS A 38 4.89 -2.93 19.57
CA LYS A 38 4.06 -1.73 19.76
C LYS A 38 4.89 -0.49 20.14
N SER A 39 6.03 -0.67 20.83
CA SER A 39 6.95 0.41 21.22
C SER A 39 7.70 1.03 20.04
N ARG A 40 7.85 0.28 18.94
CA ARG A 40 8.57 0.66 17.72
C ARG A 40 7.66 1.28 16.66
N VAL A 41 6.35 1.36 16.93
CA VAL A 41 5.36 2.06 16.09
C VAL A 41 5.06 3.42 16.72
N LYS A 42 5.06 4.49 15.91
CA LYS A 42 4.69 5.82 16.37
C LYS A 42 3.18 5.92 16.53
N GLY A 43 2.69 5.91 17.77
CA GLY A 43 1.26 5.98 18.07
C GLY A 43 0.58 4.62 18.06
N ALA A 44 -0.76 4.59 17.96
CA ALA A 44 -1.53 3.35 18.04
C ALA A 44 -1.43 2.53 16.76
N LYS A 45 -1.08 1.23 16.87
CA LYS A 45 -1.01 0.31 15.72
C LYS A 45 -2.27 0.30 14.86
N TRP A 46 -3.45 0.35 15.47
CA TRP A 46 -4.72 0.34 14.74
C TRP A 46 -4.90 1.56 13.84
N VAL A 47 -4.37 2.73 14.22
CA VAL A 47 -4.41 3.93 13.37
C VAL A 47 -3.63 3.69 12.08
N TRP A 48 -2.45 3.07 12.18
CA TRP A 48 -1.66 2.74 11.00
C TRP A 48 -2.31 1.70 10.11
N ALA A 49 -3.05 0.73 10.66
CA ALA A 49 -3.83 -0.20 9.86
C ALA A 49 -4.89 0.53 9.02
N PHE A 50 -5.60 1.50 9.61
CA PHE A 50 -6.53 2.35 8.88
C PHE A 50 -5.84 3.23 7.83
N VAL A 51 -4.66 3.77 8.13
CA VAL A 51 -3.90 4.57 7.17
C VAL A 51 -3.46 3.74 5.97
N ILE A 52 -2.92 2.54 6.20
CA ILE A 52 -2.46 1.63 5.15
C ILE A 52 -3.61 1.24 4.21
N ILE A 53 -4.80 0.97 4.75
CA ILE A 53 -5.96 0.54 3.95
C ILE A 53 -6.72 1.73 3.35
N GLY A 54 -6.80 2.86 4.06
CA GLY A 54 -7.65 3.98 3.71
C GLY A 54 -7.03 5.01 2.75
N ILE A 55 -5.69 5.10 2.70
CA ILE A 55 -4.99 6.10 1.87
C ILE A 55 -4.34 5.44 0.62
N GLN A 56 -4.72 4.20 0.29
CA GLN A 56 -4.22 3.45 -0.88
C GLN A 56 -2.70 3.55 -0.97
N MET A 57 -2.15 3.95 -2.12
CA MET A 57 -0.71 4.06 -2.38
C MET A 57 0.09 4.83 -1.34
N PHE A 58 -0.48 5.91 -0.78
CA PHE A 58 0.23 6.72 0.20
C PHE A 58 0.22 6.11 1.61
N GLY A 59 -0.73 5.23 1.92
CA GLY A 59 -0.88 4.60 3.24
C GLY A 59 0.33 3.76 3.66
N PRO A 60 0.69 2.71 2.88
CA PRO A 60 1.87 1.88 3.13
C PRO A 60 3.16 2.70 3.15
N ILE A 61 3.33 3.64 2.22
CA ILE A 61 4.52 4.49 2.14
C ILE A 61 4.65 5.34 3.42
N ALA A 62 3.56 6.00 3.83
CA ALA A 62 3.54 6.79 5.06
C ALA A 62 3.83 5.93 6.30
N TYR A 63 3.34 4.69 6.35
CA TYR A 63 3.65 3.77 7.44
C TYR A 63 5.16 3.47 7.53
N PHE A 64 5.81 3.14 6.41
CA PHE A 64 7.24 2.84 6.41
C PHE A 64 8.12 4.07 6.73
N VAL A 65 7.73 5.25 6.25
CA VAL A 65 8.51 6.48 6.42
C VAL A 65 8.30 7.10 7.81
N ALA A 66 7.04 7.17 8.27
CA ALA A 66 6.68 7.91 9.47
C ALA A 66 6.21 7.00 10.61
N GLY A 67 5.51 5.91 10.31
CA GLY A 67 4.90 5.01 11.31
C GLY A 67 5.90 4.10 12.01
N ARG A 68 6.93 3.64 11.30
CA ARG A 68 8.00 2.82 11.87
C ARG A 68 9.10 3.67 12.49
N ARG A 69 9.56 3.29 13.70
CA ARG A 69 10.79 3.84 14.30
C ARG A 69 11.99 2.99 13.86
N ASN A 70 13.00 3.67 13.32
CA ASN A 70 14.23 3.08 12.77
C ASN A 70 15.44 3.27 13.72
N ASP A 71 15.17 3.47 15.00
CA ASP A 71 16.16 3.57 16.08
C ASP A 71 16.99 2.30 16.26
#